data_AF-A0A6P8RM10-F1
#
_entry.id   AF-A0A6P8RM10-F1
#
_cell.length_a   1.000
_cell.length_b   1.000
_cell.length_c   1.000
_cell.angle_alpha   90.00
_cell.angle_beta   90.00
_cell.angle_gamma   90.00
#
_symmetry.space_group_name_H-M   'P 1'
#
loop_
_entity.id
_entity.type
_entity.pdbx_description
1 polymer ?
#
loop_
_entity_poly.entity_id
_entity_poly.type
_entity_poly.pdbx_seq_one_letter_code
_entity_poly.pdbx_strand_id
1 'polypeptide(L)'
;MYLFSRSKSSGRKQYHFGNRSHKVRNFYYITMLRDPVSRYLSEWKHVQRGATWKASLHVCDGRSPTPDELPNCYLGDDWSGVSLREFMDCGYNLANNRQVRMLADLSLVGCYNLTFMNESERNEILLLSAKNNLKNMAFFGLTEFQRKTQYLFEKTFNLKFISPFTQFNTTRASNVDIDGWARKHIEELNYLDMQLYEYAKDLFLQRFQYTRQQEHHKKRQKRREERRLLREHRVHPGHQGEGTSEFTATEDYNSQVARW
;
A
#
# COMPACT_ATOMS: atom_id res chain seq x y z
N MET A 1 -1.91 4.75 -8.90
CA MET A 1 -0.61 4.87 -8.22
C MET A 1 -0.62 6.21 -7.50
N TYR A 2 -0.51 6.24 -6.17
CA TYR A 2 -0.45 7.51 -5.42
C TYR A 2 1.03 7.87 -5.21
N LEU A 3 1.46 9.03 -5.67
CA LEU A 3 2.82 9.53 -5.49
C LEU A 3 2.85 10.48 -4.28
N PHE A 4 3.60 10.13 -3.22
CA PHE A 4 3.86 11.05 -2.12
C PHE A 4 5.25 11.69 -2.30
N SER A 5 5.29 12.99 -2.55
CA SER A 5 6.52 13.79 -2.52
C SER A 5 6.61 14.55 -1.19
N ARG A 6 7.69 14.35 -0.43
CA ARG A 6 7.94 15.09 0.82
C ARG A 6 9.05 16.11 0.59
N SER A 7 8.69 17.38 0.47
CA SER A 7 9.64 18.50 0.55
C SER A 7 9.98 18.77 2.02
N LYS A 8 11.25 18.64 2.41
CA LYS A 8 11.75 19.23 3.66
C LYS A 8 11.95 20.73 3.43
N SER A 9 10.99 21.55 3.83
CA SER A 9 11.16 22.99 4.00
C SER A 9 11.76 23.27 5.38
N SER A 10 13.07 23.54 5.42
CA SER A 10 13.72 24.20 6.56
C SER A 10 13.93 25.66 6.16
N GLY A 11 13.26 26.56 6.87
CA GLY A 11 13.43 28.00 6.73
C GLY A 11 14.67 28.48 7.48
N ARG A 12 15.59 29.11 6.75
CA ARG A 12 16.43 30.23 7.20
C ARG A 12 17.00 30.91 5.96
N LYS A 13 16.62 32.17 5.74
CA LYS A 13 17.25 33.04 4.74
C LYS A 13 18.62 33.45 5.27
N GLN A 14 19.68 32.99 4.63
CA GLN A 14 21.01 33.57 4.74
C GLN A 14 21.63 33.51 3.34
N TYR A 15 21.90 34.68 2.77
CA TYR A 15 22.49 34.82 1.45
C TYR A 15 23.96 34.44 1.53
N HIS A 16 24.29 33.23 1.07
CA HIS A 16 25.64 32.82 0.72
C HIS A 16 25.63 32.33 -0.73
N PHE A 17 26.45 32.97 -1.58
CA PHE A 17 26.80 32.49 -2.90
C PHE A 17 27.56 31.17 -2.74
N GLY A 18 26.90 30.04 -3.07
CA GLY A 18 27.46 28.71 -2.90
C GLY A 18 26.82 27.69 -3.84
N ASN A 19 27.67 26.86 -4.44
CA ASN A 19 27.40 25.72 -5.31
C ASN A 19 25.96 25.15 -5.18
N ARG A 20 25.19 25.19 -6.29
CA ARG A 20 23.87 24.54 -6.37
C ARG A 20 24.07 23.02 -6.34
N SER A 21 24.14 22.42 -5.15
CA SER A 21 23.95 20.98 -5.02
C SER A 21 22.54 20.66 -5.54
N HIS A 22 22.46 19.90 -6.62
CA HIS A 22 21.18 19.37 -7.10
C HIS A 22 20.60 18.51 -5.98
N LYS A 23 19.65 19.05 -5.21
CA LYS A 23 18.86 18.26 -4.25
C LYS A 23 18.16 17.16 -5.03
N VAL A 24 18.67 15.94 -4.95
CA VAL A 24 18.02 14.75 -5.47
C VAL A 24 16.68 14.61 -4.75
N ARG A 25 15.58 14.60 -5.51
CA ARG A 25 14.24 14.41 -4.97
C ARG A 25 14.01 12.93 -4.72
N ASN A 26 13.59 12.57 -3.51
CA ASN A 26 13.21 11.21 -3.18
C ASN A 26 11.72 11.01 -3.48
N PHE A 27 11.40 10.00 -4.29
CA PHE A 27 10.04 9.60 -4.60
C PHE A 27 9.74 8.26 -3.91
N TYR A 28 8.70 8.23 -3.08
CA TYR A 28 8.26 7.03 -2.38
C TYR A 28 6.97 6.52 -3.00
N TYR A 29 7.09 5.50 -3.86
CA TYR A 29 5.94 4.86 -4.48
C TYR A 29 5.20 3.99 -3.48
N ILE A 30 3.87 4.09 -3.50
CA ILE A 30 2.97 3.25 -2.72
C ILE A 30 1.81 2.74 -3.55
N THR A 31 1.26 1.59 -3.17
CA THR A 31 0.08 1.01 -3.83
C THR A 31 -0.79 0.19 -2.88
N MET A 32 -1.97 -0.22 -3.36
CA MET A 32 -2.88 -1.15 -2.71
C MET A 32 -3.20 -2.28 -3.69
N LEU A 33 -3.21 -3.52 -3.19
CA LEU A 33 -3.66 -4.70 -3.93
C LEU A 33 -4.92 -5.29 -3.31
N ARG A 34 -5.57 -6.13 -4.10
CA ARG A 34 -6.79 -6.86 -3.73
C ARG A 34 -6.77 -8.22 -4.41
N ASP A 35 -7.39 -9.20 -3.76
CA ASP A 35 -7.68 -10.52 -4.31
C ASP A 35 -8.22 -10.38 -5.74
N PRO A 36 -7.61 -11.04 -6.73
CA PRO A 36 -7.91 -10.80 -8.14
C PRO A 36 -9.36 -11.05 -8.52
N VAL A 37 -9.99 -12.11 -8.00
CA VAL A 37 -11.41 -12.40 -8.27
C VAL A 37 -12.29 -11.28 -7.73
N SER A 38 -12.09 -10.91 -6.46
CA SER A 38 -12.83 -9.82 -5.81
C SER A 38 -12.61 -8.47 -6.50
N ARG A 39 -11.38 -8.20 -6.97
CA ARG A 39 -11.02 -6.99 -7.71
C ARG A 39 -11.69 -6.96 -9.08
N TYR A 40 -11.65 -8.07 -9.82
CA TYR A 40 -12.23 -8.21 -11.14
C TYR A 40 -13.75 -8.01 -11.12
N LEU A 41 -14.45 -8.69 -10.21
CA LEU A 41 -15.90 -8.51 -10.01
C LEU A 41 -16.26 -7.08 -9.60
N SER A 42 -15.43 -6.45 -8.77
CA SER A 42 -15.62 -5.05 -8.39
C SER A 42 -15.49 -4.10 -9.58
N GLU A 43 -14.56 -4.39 -10.50
CA GLU A 43 -14.36 -3.63 -11.73
C GLU A 43 -15.53 -3.83 -12.70
N TRP A 44 -15.92 -5.08 -12.97
CA TRP A 44 -17.12 -5.40 -13.75
C TRP A 44 -18.33 -4.63 -13.25
N LYS A 45 -18.60 -4.68 -11.94
CA LYS A 45 -19.72 -3.95 -11.33
C LYS A 45 -19.61 -2.44 -11.43
N HIS A 46 -18.42 -1.88 -11.64
CA HIS A 46 -18.23 -0.45 -11.86
C HIS A 46 -18.45 -0.11 -13.34
N VAL A 47 -17.91 -0.93 -14.24
CA VAL A 47 -18.08 -0.82 -15.70
C VAL A 47 -19.54 -0.95 -16.10
N GLN A 48 -20.26 -1.93 -15.53
CA GLN A 48 -21.70 -2.12 -15.71
C GLN A 48 -22.52 -0.85 -15.36
N ARG A 49 -21.96 0.07 -14.56
CA ARG A 49 -22.58 1.35 -14.18
C ARG A 49 -22.00 2.57 -14.94
N GLY A 50 -21.26 2.35 -16.03
CA GLY A 50 -20.77 3.39 -16.93
C GLY A 50 -19.30 3.77 -16.76
N ALA A 51 -18.52 3.07 -15.91
CA ALA A 51 -17.09 3.35 -15.83
C ALA A 51 -16.34 2.81 -17.05
N THR A 52 -15.50 3.65 -17.67
CA THR A 52 -14.67 3.25 -18.82
C THR A 52 -13.18 3.52 -18.60
N TRP A 53 -12.84 4.56 -17.83
CA TRP A 53 -11.50 5.14 -17.75
C TRP A 53 -10.89 5.49 -19.12
N LYS A 54 -11.72 5.81 -20.13
CA LYS A 54 -11.32 6.04 -21.52
C LYS A 54 -10.33 7.19 -21.74
N ALA A 55 -10.21 8.11 -20.78
CA ALA A 55 -9.21 9.19 -20.79
C ALA A 55 -7.82 8.75 -20.31
N SER A 56 -7.61 7.47 -20.00
CA SER A 56 -6.31 6.94 -19.59
C SER A 56 -5.33 6.98 -20.76
N LEU A 57 -4.17 7.61 -20.57
CA LEU A 57 -3.22 7.83 -21.65
C LEU A 57 -2.44 6.57 -22.06
N HIS A 58 -2.28 5.60 -21.15
CA HIS A 58 -1.53 4.37 -21.40
C HIS A 58 -0.12 4.60 -21.96
N VAL A 59 0.55 5.67 -21.53
CA VAL A 59 1.88 6.04 -22.05
C VAL A 59 2.90 4.94 -21.75
N CYS A 60 3.57 4.48 -22.80
CA CYS A 60 4.72 3.58 -22.76
C CYS A 60 5.68 3.98 -23.88
N ASP A 61 6.99 4.00 -23.60
CA ASP A 61 8.03 4.48 -24.53
C ASP A 61 7.71 5.84 -25.19
N GLY A 62 7.13 6.75 -24.40
CA GLY A 62 6.86 8.12 -24.82
C GLY A 62 5.61 8.33 -25.67
N ARG A 63 4.81 7.29 -25.96
CA ARG A 63 3.56 7.42 -26.74
C ARG A 63 2.38 6.65 -26.13
N SER A 64 1.18 7.01 -26.56
CA SER A 64 -0.04 6.23 -26.30
C SER A 64 -0.19 5.08 -27.30
N PRO A 65 -0.86 3.98 -26.94
CA PRO A 65 -1.15 2.88 -27.86
C PRO A 65 -2.14 3.31 -28.94
N THR A 66 -2.05 2.69 -30.12
CA THR A 66 -3.04 2.86 -31.19
C THR A 66 -4.32 2.07 -30.88
N PRO A 67 -5.45 2.37 -31.54
CA PRO A 67 -6.66 1.55 -31.44
C PRO A 67 -6.47 0.09 -31.85
N ASP A 68 -5.51 -0.21 -32.74
CA ASP A 68 -5.16 -1.57 -33.15
C ASP A 68 -4.37 -2.32 -32.06
N GLU A 69 -3.49 -1.60 -31.35
CA GLU A 69 -2.73 -2.15 -30.21
C GLU A 69 -3.61 -2.34 -28.97
N LEU A 70 -4.63 -1.50 -28.80
CA LEU A 70 -5.56 -1.57 -27.68
C LEU A 70 -7.01 -1.30 -28.10
N PRO A 71 -7.69 -2.31 -28.67
CA PRO A 71 -9.10 -2.21 -29.06
C PRO A 71 -10.05 -2.03 -27.87
N ASN A 72 -11.17 -1.36 -28.11
CA ASN A 72 -12.24 -1.23 -27.11
C ASN A 72 -13.10 -2.50 -27.07
N CYS A 73 -13.56 -2.87 -25.86
CA CYS A 73 -14.53 -3.96 -25.67
C CYS A 73 -16.00 -3.56 -25.90
N TYR A 74 -16.27 -2.29 -26.15
CA TYR A 74 -17.62 -1.74 -26.27
C TYR A 74 -17.71 -0.80 -27.47
N LEU A 75 -18.94 -0.65 -27.97
CA LEU A 75 -19.29 0.32 -29.00
C LEU A 75 -19.92 1.54 -28.35
N GLY A 76 -19.67 2.72 -28.91
CA GLY A 76 -20.24 3.98 -28.41
C GLY A 76 -19.48 4.54 -27.19
N ASP A 77 -20.23 5.10 -26.25
CA ASP A 77 -19.66 5.95 -25.18
C ASP A 77 -19.12 5.20 -23.97
N ASP A 78 -19.77 4.07 -23.61
CA ASP A 78 -19.42 3.24 -22.46
C ASP A 78 -19.87 1.78 -22.62
N TRP A 79 -19.60 0.98 -21.58
CA TRP A 79 -19.99 -0.43 -21.50
C TRP A 79 -21.05 -0.67 -20.40
N SER A 80 -21.97 0.28 -20.25
CA SER A 80 -23.06 0.20 -19.28
C SER A 80 -23.97 -1.00 -19.56
N GLY A 81 -24.49 -1.62 -18.49
CA GLY A 81 -25.37 -2.79 -18.61
C GLY A 81 -24.68 -4.12 -18.93
N VAL A 82 -23.38 -4.14 -19.25
CA VAL A 82 -22.63 -5.36 -19.62
C VAL A 82 -22.84 -6.52 -18.62
N SER A 83 -23.14 -7.70 -19.14
CA SER A 83 -23.23 -8.93 -18.33
C SER A 83 -21.83 -9.40 -17.88
N LEU A 84 -21.76 -10.27 -16.86
CA LEU A 84 -20.47 -10.84 -16.45
C LEU A 84 -19.85 -11.67 -17.57
N ARG A 85 -20.67 -12.37 -18.35
CA ARG A 85 -20.22 -13.20 -19.47
C ARG A 85 -19.57 -12.36 -20.57
N GLU A 86 -20.26 -11.33 -21.06
CA GLU A 86 -19.69 -10.42 -22.07
C GLU A 86 -18.43 -9.71 -21.57
N PHE A 87 -18.38 -9.39 -20.27
CA PHE A 87 -17.20 -8.79 -19.67
C PHE A 87 -15.97 -9.74 -19.68
N MET A 88 -16.19 -11.03 -19.45
CA MET A 88 -15.15 -12.07 -19.51
C MET A 88 -14.75 -12.42 -20.95
N ASP A 89 -15.70 -12.38 -21.88
CA ASP A 89 -15.50 -12.81 -23.27
C ASP A 89 -14.64 -11.83 -24.10
N CYS A 90 -14.47 -10.58 -23.67
CA CYS A 90 -13.60 -9.63 -24.38
C CYS A 90 -12.10 -9.90 -24.10
N GLY A 91 -11.38 -10.39 -25.12
CA GLY A 91 -9.93 -10.67 -25.03
C GLY A 91 -9.05 -9.45 -24.74
N TYR A 92 -9.49 -8.24 -25.12
CA TYR A 92 -8.77 -6.98 -24.88
C TYR A 92 -9.17 -6.28 -23.58
N ASN A 93 -9.96 -6.93 -22.72
CA ASN A 93 -10.44 -6.31 -21.49
C ASN A 93 -9.27 -5.98 -20.55
N LEU A 94 -9.04 -4.69 -20.32
CA LEU A 94 -8.02 -4.17 -19.41
C LEU A 94 -8.25 -4.58 -17.94
N ALA A 95 -9.39 -5.16 -17.59
CA ALA A 95 -9.57 -5.80 -16.30
C ALA A 95 -8.69 -7.05 -16.15
N ASN A 96 -8.40 -7.78 -17.22
CA ASN A 96 -7.56 -8.98 -17.19
C ASN A 96 -6.13 -8.61 -16.76
N ASN A 97 -5.61 -9.32 -15.74
CA ASN A 97 -4.25 -9.13 -15.20
C ASN A 97 -3.88 -7.65 -14.92
N ARG A 98 -4.86 -6.86 -14.45
CA ARG A 98 -4.70 -5.41 -14.27
C ARG A 98 -3.57 -5.08 -13.28
N GLN A 99 -3.46 -5.80 -12.16
CA GLN A 99 -2.47 -5.47 -11.13
C GLN A 99 -1.04 -5.71 -11.65
N VAL A 100 -0.80 -6.83 -12.32
CA VAL A 100 0.48 -7.13 -12.97
C VAL A 100 0.79 -6.09 -14.03
N ARG A 101 -0.13 -5.84 -14.98
CA ARG A 101 0.09 -4.87 -16.07
C ARG A 101 0.39 -3.46 -15.56
N MET A 102 -0.28 -3.02 -14.48
CA MET A 102 -0.08 -1.68 -13.92
C MET A 102 1.14 -1.54 -13.01
N LEU A 103 1.77 -2.65 -12.61
CA LEU A 103 2.96 -2.66 -11.76
C LEU A 103 4.23 -3.02 -12.52
N ALA A 104 4.11 -3.74 -13.63
CA ALA A 104 5.23 -4.08 -14.49
C ALA A 104 5.73 -2.86 -15.27
N ASP A 105 7.00 -2.92 -15.65
CA ASP A 105 7.54 -2.11 -16.73
C ASP A 105 7.14 -2.74 -18.07
N LEU A 106 6.26 -2.04 -18.80
CA LEU A 106 5.72 -2.53 -20.07
C LEU A 106 6.70 -2.38 -21.23
N SER A 107 7.74 -1.53 -21.12
CA SER A 107 8.75 -1.38 -22.17
C SER A 107 9.51 -2.69 -22.42
N LEU A 108 9.66 -3.52 -21.37
CA LEU A 108 10.32 -4.83 -21.44
C LEU A 108 9.62 -5.82 -22.38
N VAL A 109 8.35 -5.58 -22.73
CA VAL A 109 7.54 -6.48 -23.54
C VAL A 109 6.97 -5.80 -24.80
N GLY A 110 7.60 -4.72 -25.27
CA GLY A 110 7.11 -3.98 -26.43
C GLY A 110 5.79 -3.23 -26.18
N CYS A 111 5.58 -2.78 -24.94
CA CYS A 111 4.41 -2.04 -24.50
C CYS A 111 3.10 -2.81 -24.73
N TYR A 112 2.24 -2.29 -25.62
CA TYR A 112 0.94 -2.86 -25.98
C TYR A 112 0.98 -3.65 -27.29
N ASN A 113 2.14 -3.75 -27.94
CA ASN A 113 2.28 -4.59 -29.13
C ASN A 113 2.39 -6.07 -28.74
N LEU A 114 1.26 -6.78 -28.83
CA LEU A 114 1.17 -8.21 -28.50
C LEU A 114 1.97 -9.12 -29.45
N THR A 115 2.36 -8.63 -30.64
CA THR A 115 3.14 -9.40 -31.62
C THR A 115 4.65 -9.31 -31.40
N PHE A 116 5.09 -8.48 -30.46
CA PHE A 116 6.52 -8.25 -30.19
C PHE A 116 7.25 -9.51 -29.72
N MET A 117 6.57 -10.38 -28.98
CA MET A 117 7.11 -11.63 -28.46
C MET A 117 5.99 -12.63 -28.15
N ASN A 118 6.36 -13.88 -27.91
CA ASN A 118 5.40 -14.93 -27.57
C ASN A 118 4.73 -14.64 -26.21
N GLU A 119 3.45 -15.00 -26.10
CA GLU A 119 2.65 -14.74 -24.91
C GLU A 119 3.26 -15.33 -23.64
N SER A 120 3.80 -16.56 -23.70
CA SER A 120 4.38 -17.20 -22.52
C SER A 120 5.59 -16.43 -21.97
N GLU A 121 6.48 -15.98 -22.85
CA GLU A 121 7.66 -15.19 -22.49
C GLU A 121 7.23 -13.82 -21.95
N ARG A 122 6.29 -13.17 -22.65
CA ARG A 122 5.70 -11.89 -22.23
C ARG A 122 5.15 -11.96 -20.81
N ASN A 123 4.39 -13.01 -20.52
CA ASN A 123 3.69 -13.16 -19.26
C ASN A 123 4.66 -13.44 -18.09
N GLU A 124 5.75 -14.17 -18.33
CA GLU A 124 6.83 -14.35 -17.36
C GLU A 124 7.55 -13.03 -17.04
N ILE A 125 7.93 -12.26 -18.06
CA ILE A 125 8.61 -10.96 -17.91
C ILE A 125 7.73 -9.98 -17.13
N LEU A 126 6.44 -9.90 -17.47
CA LEU A 126 5.49 -9.03 -16.77
C LEU A 126 5.35 -9.40 -15.30
N LEU A 127 5.19 -10.68 -14.99
CA LEU A 127 5.05 -11.14 -13.61
C LEU A 127 6.31 -10.85 -12.78
N LEU A 128 7.49 -11.14 -13.34
CA LEU A 128 8.76 -10.89 -12.67
C LEU A 128 8.98 -9.39 -12.43
N SER A 129 8.71 -8.56 -13.45
CA SER A 129 8.79 -7.10 -13.36
C SER A 129 7.84 -6.54 -12.30
N ALA A 130 6.58 -6.98 -12.30
CA ALA A 130 5.58 -6.55 -11.31
C ALA A 130 5.98 -6.95 -9.87
N LYS A 131 6.46 -8.19 -9.66
CA LYS A 131 6.95 -8.64 -8.34
C LYS A 131 8.13 -7.79 -7.87
N ASN A 132 9.10 -7.54 -8.75
CA ASN A 132 10.28 -6.74 -8.43
C ASN A 132 9.89 -5.28 -8.07
N ASN A 133 9.07 -4.65 -8.90
CA ASN A 133 8.62 -3.27 -8.68
C ASN A 133 7.82 -3.15 -7.38
N LEU A 134 6.86 -4.05 -7.14
CA LEU A 134 6.07 -4.08 -5.92
C LEU A 134 6.95 -4.27 -4.67
N LYS A 135 7.91 -5.20 -4.71
CA LYS A 135 8.85 -5.44 -3.61
C LYS A 135 9.67 -4.19 -3.29
N ASN A 136 10.09 -3.43 -4.31
CA ASN A 136 10.95 -2.26 -4.16
C ASN A 136 10.19 -0.97 -3.85
N MET A 137 8.85 -0.97 -3.88
CA MET A 137 8.05 0.15 -3.40
C MET A 137 8.30 0.39 -1.91
N ALA A 138 8.20 1.67 -1.50
CA ALA A 138 8.35 2.07 -0.11
C ALA A 138 7.32 1.37 0.79
N PHE A 139 6.09 1.20 0.28
CA PHE A 139 5.02 0.51 0.97
C PHE A 139 3.97 -0.02 -0.01
N PHE A 140 3.35 -1.14 0.31
CA PHE A 140 2.07 -1.53 -0.30
C PHE A 140 1.16 -2.15 0.76
N GLY A 141 -0.14 -2.00 0.56
CA GLY A 141 -1.17 -2.57 1.42
C GLY A 141 -2.08 -3.56 0.70
N LEU A 142 -2.81 -4.33 1.49
CA LEU A 142 -3.81 -5.29 1.02
C LEU A 142 -5.19 -4.89 1.54
N THR A 143 -6.18 -4.93 0.67
CA THR A 143 -7.55 -4.44 0.94
C THR A 143 -8.26 -5.26 2.03
N GLU A 144 -7.89 -6.52 2.17
CA GLU A 144 -8.40 -7.52 3.11
C GLU A 144 -7.78 -7.42 4.51
N PHE A 145 -6.73 -6.59 4.66
CA PHE A 145 -5.98 -6.45 5.90
C PHE A 145 -5.85 -4.99 6.34
N GLN A 146 -6.95 -4.23 6.35
CA GLN A 146 -6.96 -2.77 6.59
C GLN A 146 -6.16 -2.35 7.84
N ARG A 147 -6.32 -3.06 8.96
CA ARG A 147 -5.57 -2.78 10.20
C ARG A 147 -4.07 -3.04 10.10
N LYS A 148 -3.67 -4.11 9.42
CA LYS A 148 -2.24 -4.42 9.20
C LYS A 148 -1.63 -3.43 8.21
N THR A 149 -2.40 -3.04 7.19
CA THR A 149 -2.05 -2.01 6.22
C THR A 149 -1.79 -0.67 6.93
N GLN A 150 -2.72 -0.23 7.78
CA GLN A 150 -2.54 0.97 8.61
C GLN A 150 -1.26 0.86 9.45
N TYR A 151 -1.09 -0.23 10.19
CA TYR A 151 0.07 -0.44 11.06
C TYR A 151 1.39 -0.34 10.28
N LEU A 152 1.52 -1.06 9.16
CA LEU A 152 2.74 -1.04 8.37
C LEU A 152 3.01 0.33 7.76
N PHE A 153 1.99 1.02 7.22
CA PHE A 153 2.16 2.37 6.67
C PHE A 153 2.69 3.35 7.72
N GLU A 154 2.09 3.34 8.91
CA GLU A 154 2.52 4.18 10.04
C GLU A 154 3.98 3.91 10.42
N LYS A 155 4.42 2.64 10.37
CA LYS A 155 5.79 2.25 10.70
C LYS A 155 6.79 2.58 9.60
N THR A 156 6.43 2.39 8.34
CA THR A 156 7.28 2.72 7.19
C THR A 156 7.63 4.21 7.17
N PHE A 157 6.64 5.08 7.38
CA PHE A 157 6.83 6.53 7.22
C PHE A 157 6.98 7.28 8.55
N ASN A 158 6.93 6.56 9.68
CA ASN A 158 6.88 7.14 11.03
C ASN A 158 5.77 8.20 11.15
N LEU A 159 4.57 7.82 10.74
CA LEU A 159 3.36 8.64 10.77
C LEU A 159 2.28 7.95 11.62
N LYS A 160 1.20 8.68 11.93
CA LYS A 160 0.02 8.15 12.62
C LYS A 160 -1.25 8.65 11.95
N PHE A 161 -2.19 7.75 11.69
CA PHE A 161 -3.52 8.15 11.29
C PHE A 161 -4.31 8.60 12.53
N ILE A 162 -5.16 9.61 12.36
CA ILE A 162 -6.03 10.12 13.42
C ILE A 162 -7.07 9.05 13.76
N SER A 163 -7.73 8.53 12.72
CA SER A 163 -8.77 7.52 12.86
C SER A 163 -8.26 6.14 12.49
N PRO A 164 -8.64 5.10 13.26
CA PRO A 164 -8.35 3.73 12.90
C PRO A 164 -8.99 3.32 11.58
N PHE A 165 -8.30 2.52 10.77
CA PHE A 165 -8.91 1.91 9.58
C PHE A 165 -9.95 0.85 10.01
N THR A 166 -11.06 0.78 9.29
CA THR A 166 -12.13 -0.21 9.52
C THR A 166 -12.17 -1.20 8.36
N GLN A 167 -12.38 -2.48 8.68
CA GLN A 167 -12.51 -3.53 7.67
C GLN A 167 -13.97 -3.60 7.21
N PHE A 168 -14.22 -3.30 5.94
CA PHE A 168 -15.53 -3.47 5.32
C PHE A 168 -15.47 -4.65 4.34
N ASN A 169 -15.93 -5.82 4.77
CA ASN A 169 -15.94 -7.02 3.94
C ASN A 169 -17.14 -7.07 2.99
N THR A 170 -18.26 -6.43 3.37
CA THR A 170 -19.42 -6.24 2.51
C THR A 170 -19.11 -5.17 1.45
N THR A 171 -18.66 -5.63 0.29
CA THR A 171 -18.37 -4.80 -0.87
C THR A 171 -19.32 -5.14 -2.01
N ARG A 172 -19.36 -4.30 -3.05
CA ARG A 172 -20.15 -4.62 -4.26
C ARG A 172 -19.77 -5.97 -4.89
N ALA A 173 -18.51 -6.40 -4.73
CA ALA A 173 -18.02 -7.69 -5.21
C ALA A 173 -18.46 -8.85 -4.32
N SER A 174 -18.52 -8.69 -2.99
CA SER A 174 -18.97 -9.76 -2.08
C SER A 174 -20.46 -10.04 -2.19
N ASN A 175 -21.23 -9.11 -2.76
CA ASN A 175 -22.66 -9.27 -3.01
C ASN A 175 -22.96 -9.93 -4.36
N VAL A 176 -21.93 -10.24 -5.16
CA VAL A 176 -22.10 -11.01 -6.39
C VAL A 176 -21.99 -12.48 -6.04
N ASP A 177 -23.09 -13.20 -6.19
CA ASP A 177 -23.05 -14.65 -6.20
C ASP A 177 -22.58 -15.11 -7.59
N ILE A 178 -21.51 -15.90 -7.62
CA ILE A 178 -20.97 -16.49 -8.85
C ILE A 178 -20.83 -17.98 -8.66
N ASP A 179 -21.16 -18.74 -9.69
CA ASP A 179 -20.98 -20.18 -9.69
C ASP A 179 -19.49 -20.56 -9.74
N GLY A 180 -19.20 -21.84 -9.53
CA GLY A 180 -17.84 -22.37 -9.52
C GLY A 180 -17.14 -22.22 -10.87
N TRP A 181 -17.89 -22.29 -11.97
CA TRP A 181 -17.35 -22.12 -13.33
C TRP A 181 -16.87 -20.69 -13.56
N ALA A 182 -17.71 -19.69 -13.26
CA ALA A 182 -17.37 -18.28 -13.43
C ALA A 182 -16.20 -17.90 -12.52
N ARG A 183 -16.14 -18.41 -11.28
CA ARG A 183 -14.97 -18.19 -10.41
C ARG A 183 -13.68 -18.69 -11.06
N LYS A 184 -13.67 -19.96 -11.50
CA LYS A 184 -12.49 -20.58 -12.11
C LYS A 184 -12.08 -19.83 -13.39
N HIS A 185 -13.04 -19.44 -14.21
CA HIS A 185 -12.76 -18.69 -15.44
C HIS A 185 -12.17 -17.31 -15.15
N ILE A 186 -12.65 -16.60 -14.12
CA ILE A 186 -12.05 -15.33 -13.67
C ILE A 186 -10.61 -15.54 -13.18
N GLU A 187 -10.35 -16.62 -12.44
CA GLU A 187 -8.99 -16.98 -11.99
C GLU A 187 -8.06 -17.22 -13.19
N GLU A 188 -8.53 -17.92 -14.23
CA GLU A 188 -7.79 -18.16 -15.47
C GLU A 188 -7.51 -16.83 -16.22
N LEU A 189 -8.51 -15.96 -16.39
CA LEU A 189 -8.33 -14.64 -17.01
C LEU A 189 -7.37 -13.73 -16.23
N ASN A 190 -7.20 -13.97 -14.93
CA ASN A 190 -6.37 -13.18 -14.03
C ASN A 190 -5.20 -14.00 -13.44
N TYR A 191 -4.72 -15.03 -14.14
CA TYR A 191 -3.77 -15.98 -13.56
C TYR A 191 -2.41 -15.35 -13.16
N LEU A 192 -1.97 -14.27 -13.83
CA LEU A 192 -0.77 -13.53 -13.41
C LEU A 192 -1.05 -12.72 -12.16
N ASP A 193 -2.21 -12.07 -12.10
CA ASP A 193 -2.68 -11.36 -10.91
C ASP A 193 -2.82 -12.33 -9.71
N MET A 194 -3.26 -13.58 -9.92
CA MET A 194 -3.31 -14.63 -8.88
C MET A 194 -1.92 -14.89 -8.29
N GLN A 195 -0.93 -15.13 -9.16
CA GLN A 195 0.46 -15.37 -8.74
C GLN A 195 1.11 -14.13 -8.09
N LEU A 196 0.82 -12.93 -8.60
CA LEU A 196 1.31 -11.68 -8.00
C LEU A 196 0.69 -11.47 -6.62
N TYR A 197 -0.61 -11.69 -6.48
CA TYR A 197 -1.32 -11.48 -5.23
C TYR A 197 -0.89 -12.47 -4.14
N GLU A 198 -0.69 -13.74 -4.49
CA GLU A 198 -0.13 -14.75 -3.58
C GLU A 198 1.25 -14.31 -3.05
N TYR A 199 2.16 -13.93 -3.95
CA TYR A 199 3.46 -13.38 -3.60
C TYR A 199 3.36 -12.13 -2.71
N ALA A 200 2.49 -11.19 -3.08
CA ALA A 200 2.29 -9.95 -2.35
C ALA A 200 1.75 -10.20 -0.94
N LYS A 201 0.84 -11.16 -0.79
CA LYS A 201 0.24 -11.56 0.48
C LYS A 201 1.28 -12.15 1.43
N ASP A 202 2.09 -13.08 0.95
CA ASP A 202 3.18 -13.65 1.73
C ASP A 202 4.17 -12.57 2.18
N LEU A 203 4.71 -11.78 1.23
CA LEU A 203 5.65 -10.71 1.53
C LEU A 203 5.08 -9.68 2.52
N PHE A 204 3.81 -9.31 2.36
CA PHE A 204 3.14 -8.36 3.25
C PHE A 204 3.02 -8.90 4.69
N LEU A 205 2.63 -10.16 4.85
CA LEU A 205 2.52 -10.79 6.17
C LEU A 205 3.88 -10.96 6.83
N GLN A 206 4.92 -11.31 6.08
CA GLN A 206 6.30 -11.34 6.57
C GLN A 206 6.77 -9.96 7.04
N ARG A 207 6.55 -8.91 6.23
CA ARG A 207 6.86 -7.51 6.61
C ARG A 207 6.14 -7.09 7.89
N PHE A 208 4.86 -7.46 8.03
CA PHE A 208 4.08 -7.20 9.23
C PHE A 208 4.68 -7.90 10.47
N GLN A 209 4.96 -9.19 10.37
CA GLN A 209 5.54 -9.98 11.47
C GLN A 209 6.92 -9.45 11.87
N TYR A 210 7.81 -9.20 10.90
CA TYR A 210 9.14 -8.66 11.15
C TYR A 210 9.06 -7.31 11.87
N THR A 211 8.24 -6.38 11.38
CA THR A 211 8.08 -5.04 11.98
C THR A 211 7.56 -5.14 13.41
N ARG A 212 6.57 -6.01 13.66
CA ARG A 212 6.03 -6.29 14.99
C ARG A 212 7.10 -6.82 15.94
N GLN A 213 7.89 -7.81 15.53
CA GLN A 213 8.96 -8.39 16.33
C GLN A 213 10.00 -7.33 16.71
N GLN A 214 10.45 -6.53 15.73
CA GLN A 214 11.40 -5.44 15.97
C GLN A 214 10.88 -4.43 17.00
N GLU A 215 9.60 -4.06 16.94
CA GLU A 215 8.99 -3.19 17.94
C GLU A 215 8.95 -3.83 19.33
N HIS A 216 8.62 -5.12 19.43
CA HIS A 216 8.62 -5.83 20.70
C HIS A 216 10.03 -5.91 21.30
N HIS A 217 11.06 -6.14 20.48
CA HIS A 217 12.46 -6.12 20.93
C HIS A 217 12.88 -4.74 21.45
N LYS A 218 12.58 -3.66 20.71
CA LYS A 218 12.86 -2.27 21.16
C LYS A 218 12.16 -1.94 22.48
N LYS A 219 10.89 -2.31 22.64
CA LYS A 219 10.16 -2.12 23.90
C LYS A 219 10.73 -2.94 25.06
N ARG A 220 11.25 -4.15 24.81
CA ARG A 220 11.93 -4.96 25.84
C ARG A 220 13.25 -4.34 26.25
N GLN A 221 14.05 -3.84 25.31
CA GLN A 221 15.31 -3.15 25.60
C GLN A 221 15.06 -1.89 26.43
N LYS A 222 14.11 -1.04 26.02
CA LYS A 222 13.75 0.17 26.78
C LYS A 222 13.35 -0.14 28.22
N ARG A 223 12.50 -1.16 28.43
CA ARG A 223 12.10 -1.59 29.79
C ARG A 223 13.26 -2.15 30.62
N ARG A 224 14.25 -2.79 30.00
CA ARG A 224 15.46 -3.27 30.70
C ARG A 224 16.34 -2.10 31.12
N GLU A 225 16.51 -1.12 30.24
CA GLU A 225 17.27 0.10 30.52
C GLU A 225 16.61 0.94 31.62
N GLU A 226 15.29 1.16 31.54
CA GLU A 226 14.51 1.82 32.60
C GLU A 226 14.68 1.12 33.96
N ARG A 227 14.66 -0.22 33.98
CA ARG A 227 14.93 -1.00 35.21
C ARG A 227 16.37 -0.87 35.71
N ARG A 228 17.35 -0.74 34.81
CA ARG A 228 18.76 -0.54 35.18
C ARG A 228 18.93 0.84 35.83
N LEU A 229 18.41 1.89 35.20
CA LEU A 229 18.46 3.27 35.70
C LEU A 229 17.77 3.41 37.07
N LEU A 230 16.62 2.75 37.26
CA LEU A 230 15.92 2.72 38.55
C LEU A 230 16.72 2.01 39.66
N ARG A 231 17.51 0.98 39.32
CA ARG A 231 18.40 0.31 40.28
C ARG A 231 19.60 1.18 40.61
N GLU A 232 20.23 1.81 39.63
CA GLU A 232 21.35 2.74 39.83
C GLU A 232 20.93 3.92 40.73
N HIS A 233 19.74 4.49 40.53
CA HIS A 233 19.19 5.55 41.40
C HIS A 233 18.91 5.08 42.84
N ARG A 234 18.58 3.79 43.05
CA ARG A 234 18.38 3.23 44.40
C ARG A 234 19.69 2.89 45.11
N VAL A 235 20.77 2.64 44.35
CA VAL A 235 22.10 2.28 44.90
C VAL A 235 22.96 3.52 45.19
N HIS A 236 22.69 4.66 44.54
CA HIS A 236 23.28 5.96 44.88
C HIS A 236 22.25 6.93 45.48
N PRO A 237 21.83 6.76 46.74
CA PRO A 237 21.27 7.86 47.52
C PRO A 237 22.43 8.80 47.87
N GLY A 238 22.78 9.71 46.96
CA GLY A 238 23.83 10.68 47.21
C GLY A 238 23.46 11.56 48.41
N HIS A 239 24.24 11.45 49.48
CA HIS A 239 24.79 12.56 50.26
C HIS A 239 24.20 13.94 49.88
N GLN A 240 23.11 14.32 50.52
CA GLN A 240 22.84 15.73 50.79
C GLN A 240 23.31 15.97 52.22
N GLY A 241 24.27 16.89 52.35
CA GLY A 241 24.93 17.23 53.60
C GLY A 241 23.95 17.70 54.67
N GLU A 242 24.41 17.54 55.91
CA GLU A 242 23.79 18.06 57.12
C GLU A 242 23.33 19.51 56.96
N GLY A 243 22.05 19.72 57.24
CA GLY A 243 21.39 21.01 57.29
C GLY A 243 20.07 20.83 58.01
N THR A 244 20.13 20.79 59.34
CA THR A 244 19.00 20.82 60.26
C THR A 244 17.97 21.88 59.87
N SER A 245 16.72 21.49 59.60
CA SER A 245 15.53 22.29 59.98
C SER A 245 14.24 21.45 59.97
N GLU A 246 13.73 21.26 61.19
CA GLU A 246 12.33 21.20 61.61
C GLU A 246 11.24 20.63 60.69
N PHE A 247 10.73 19.50 61.18
CA PHE A 247 9.35 19.06 61.17
C PHE A 247 8.33 20.22 61.20
N THR A 248 7.54 20.40 60.13
CA THR A 248 6.16 20.89 60.24
C THR A 248 5.29 20.16 59.22
N ALA A 249 4.33 19.39 59.75
CA ALA A 249 3.23 18.85 58.98
C ALA A 249 2.25 20.00 58.66
N THR A 250 1.88 20.15 57.40
CA THR A 250 0.69 20.91 57.02
C THR A 250 -0.23 20.02 56.21
N GLU A 251 -1.45 19.95 56.71
CA GLU A 251 -2.58 19.15 56.27
C GLU A 251 -2.99 19.43 54.82
N ASP A 252 -3.31 18.34 54.14
CA ASP A 252 -4.49 18.11 53.28
C ASP A 252 -5.31 19.35 52.85
N TYR A 253 -5.23 19.72 51.56
CA TYR A 253 -6.37 20.31 50.85
C TYR A 253 -6.27 20.05 49.34
N ASN A 254 -7.36 19.52 48.77
CA ASN A 254 -7.67 19.27 47.36
C ASN A 254 -7.27 17.91 46.76
N SER A 255 -7.89 16.88 47.34
CA SER A 255 -8.46 15.80 46.54
C SER A 255 -9.60 16.31 45.63
N GLN A 256 -9.75 15.67 44.46
CA GLN A 256 -10.99 15.52 43.68
C GLN A 256 -11.53 16.75 42.91
N VAL A 257 -11.35 16.72 41.58
CA VAL A 257 -12.45 17.06 40.66
C VAL A 257 -12.66 15.90 39.70
N ALA A 258 -13.93 15.50 39.65
CA ALA A 258 -14.46 14.25 39.16
C ALA A 258 -14.39 14.06 37.65
N ARG A 259 -14.34 12.77 37.29
CA ARG A 259 -14.84 12.23 36.01
C ARG A 259 -16.30 12.63 35.81
N TRP A 260 -16.59 13.12 34.61
CA TRP A 260 -17.79 12.81 33.82
C TRP A 260 -17.33 12.55 32.39
#